data_AF-A0A3L7U406-F1
#
_entry.id   AF-A0A3L7U406-F1
#
_cell.length_a   1.000
_cell.length_b   1.000
_cell.length_c   1.000
_cell.angle_alpha   90.00
_cell.angle_beta   90.00
_cell.angle_gamma   90.00
#
_symmetry.space_group_name_H-M   'P 1'
#
loop_
_entity.id
_entity.type
_entity.pdbx_description
1 polymer ?
#
loop_
_entity_poly.entity_id
_entity_poly.type
_entity_poly.pdbx_seq_one_letter_code
_entity_poly.pdbx_strand_id
1 'polypeptide(L)'
;MGKHTWRPHLLAAFRKDRADRCSASETGVYSFPQGIRAVPTFDESLKVLRQSINAQGERVLSLTLSAVESYFDGDRTKALAVIAGDEEVDRVDVEIERSSVPLLGLGMNDEFRIRSVLTIVKVNNELERIADCAVEIAEHVLKDQPCTTRVPAVFRVMANSVIGMLRDANRALATGNANLAQQVLLFDDTVAQFKTELLKTAQTDVEDGTITVEFAFRLLGITKSIERIADHATNICEQVIYLQAGLIVRHRPEGWSAPLPPTP
;
A
#
# COMPACT_ATOMS: atom_id res chain seq x y z
N MET A 1 -16.98 8.75 11.56
CA MET A 1 -17.49 7.60 12.32
C MET A 1 -18.22 6.66 11.35
N GLY A 2 -17.45 5.83 10.63
CA GLY A 2 -17.97 4.93 9.59
C GLY A 2 -17.49 3.51 9.89
N LYS A 3 -18.45 2.59 10.03
CA LYS A 3 -18.24 1.22 10.49
C LYS A 3 -17.76 0.36 9.31
N HIS A 4 -16.63 -0.32 9.46
CA HIS A 4 -16.20 -1.39 8.55
C HIS A 4 -17.11 -2.60 8.75
N THR A 5 -18.00 -2.86 7.79
CA THR A 5 -18.80 -4.09 7.74
C THR A 5 -18.11 -5.11 6.85
N TRP A 6 -17.47 -6.10 7.46
CA TRP A 6 -16.98 -7.31 6.82
C TRP A 6 -18.14 -8.16 6.28
N ARG A 7 -17.95 -8.79 5.12
CA ARG A 7 -18.95 -9.63 4.42
C ARG A 7 -19.30 -10.88 5.26
N PRO A 8 -20.59 -11.17 5.57
CA PRO A 8 -21.01 -12.23 6.51
C PRO A 8 -20.76 -13.70 6.10
N HIS A 9 -20.33 -13.99 4.88
CA HIS A 9 -20.24 -15.38 4.38
C HIS A 9 -18.93 -16.11 4.76
N LEU A 10 -17.88 -15.39 5.18
CA LEU A 10 -16.59 -15.99 5.53
C LEU A 10 -16.49 -16.49 6.98
N LEU A 11 -17.41 -16.08 7.87
CA LEU A 11 -17.42 -16.49 9.28
C LEU A 11 -18.05 -17.86 9.54
N ALA A 12 -18.80 -18.42 8.59
CA ALA A 12 -19.48 -19.71 8.77
C ALA A 12 -18.55 -20.92 8.54
N ALA A 13 -17.43 -20.76 7.83
CA ALA A 13 -16.49 -21.85 7.55
C ALA A 13 -15.55 -22.16 8.73
N PHE A 14 -15.28 -21.19 9.61
CA PHE A 14 -14.31 -21.35 10.70
C PHE A 14 -14.86 -21.94 12.01
N ARG A 15 -16.18 -22.00 12.19
CA ARG A 15 -16.79 -22.53 13.44
C ARG A 15 -17.03 -24.03 13.42
N LYS A 16 -17.07 -24.68 12.25
CA LYS A 16 -17.39 -26.11 12.16
C LYS A 16 -16.18 -27.04 12.36
N ASP A 17 -14.97 -26.54 12.12
CA ASP A 17 -13.73 -27.34 12.17
C ASP A 17 -13.04 -27.37 13.55
N ARG A 18 -13.67 -26.75 14.57
CA ARG A 18 -13.14 -26.71 15.95
C ARG A 18 -13.78 -27.73 16.88
N ALA A 19 -14.96 -28.28 16.53
CA ALA A 19 -15.69 -29.21 17.37
C ALA A 19 -15.20 -30.67 17.23
N ASP A 20 -14.61 -31.03 16.10
CA ASP A 20 -14.25 -32.44 15.80
C ASP A 20 -12.81 -32.82 16.17
N ARG A 21 -11.99 -31.87 16.68
CA ARG A 21 -10.58 -32.10 17.02
C ARG A 21 -10.28 -32.17 18.51
N CYS A 22 -11.31 -32.29 19.36
CA CYS A 22 -11.16 -32.27 20.81
C CYS A 22 -11.57 -33.61 21.45
N SER A 23 -11.10 -34.74 20.91
CA SER A 23 -11.15 -36.04 21.60
C SER A 23 -10.18 -37.06 20.99
N ALA A 24 -8.89 -36.96 21.35
CA ALA A 24 -7.98 -38.10 21.37
C ALA A 24 -6.75 -37.74 22.24
N SER A 25 -6.59 -38.42 23.37
CA SER A 25 -5.30 -38.68 24.02
C SER A 25 -4.38 -39.40 23.02
N GLU A 26 -3.05 -39.41 23.07
CA GLU A 26 -2.18 -39.89 24.13
C GLU A 26 -0.73 -39.77 23.60
N THR A 27 0.22 -39.36 24.44
CA THR A 27 1.67 -39.64 24.35
C THR A 27 2.27 -39.92 22.96
N GLY A 28 2.45 -38.87 22.16
CA GLY A 28 3.32 -38.87 20.98
C GLY A 28 4.57 -38.05 21.28
N VAL A 29 5.68 -38.71 21.61
CA VAL A 29 7.00 -38.05 21.66
C VAL A 29 7.29 -37.53 20.25
N TYR A 30 7.20 -36.22 20.06
CA TYR A 30 7.68 -35.57 18.84
C TYR A 30 9.19 -35.78 18.76
N SER A 31 9.61 -36.79 18.00
CA SER A 31 11.01 -36.97 17.62
C SER A 31 11.35 -35.88 16.61
N PHE A 32 12.03 -34.83 17.06
CA PHE A 32 12.60 -33.82 16.19
C PHE A 32 13.75 -34.47 15.40
N PRO A 33 13.74 -34.43 14.05
CA PRO A 33 14.89 -34.89 13.29
C PRO A 33 16.11 -34.06 13.68
N GLN A 34 17.14 -34.75 14.19
CA GLN A 34 18.44 -34.16 14.48
C GLN A 34 19.16 -33.80 13.18
N GLY A 35 18.83 -32.64 12.65
CA GLY A 35 19.72 -31.84 11.81
C GLY A 35 19.75 -30.46 12.44
N ILE A 36 20.89 -30.05 13.01
CA ILE A 36 21.07 -28.70 13.55
C ILE A 36 21.01 -27.74 12.36
N ARG A 37 19.82 -27.30 11.98
CA ARG A 37 19.66 -26.12 11.14
C ARG A 37 19.85 -24.94 12.09
N ALA A 38 20.97 -24.23 11.95
CA ALA A 38 21.23 -23.05 12.75
C ALA A 38 20.00 -22.13 12.69
N VAL A 39 19.47 -21.76 13.86
CA VAL A 39 18.38 -20.79 13.94
C VAL A 39 18.92 -19.48 13.37
N PRO A 40 18.32 -18.91 12.32
CA PRO A 40 18.83 -17.69 11.72
C PRO A 40 18.84 -16.56 12.75
N THR A 41 19.87 -15.73 12.68
CA THR A 41 20.00 -14.55 13.55
C THR A 41 18.93 -13.52 13.20
N PHE A 42 18.63 -12.62 14.15
CA PHE A 42 17.70 -11.52 13.90
C PHE A 42 18.09 -10.73 12.64
N ASP A 43 19.37 -10.42 12.46
CA ASP A 43 19.85 -9.58 11.36
C ASP A 43 19.70 -10.30 10.01
N GLU A 44 19.92 -11.61 9.95
CA GLU A 44 19.67 -12.43 8.75
C GLU A 44 18.19 -12.49 8.40
N SER A 45 17.33 -12.76 9.39
CA SER A 45 15.87 -12.80 9.18
C SER A 45 15.31 -11.43 8.78
N LEU A 46 15.81 -10.35 9.40
CA LEU A 46 15.40 -8.99 9.06
C LEU A 46 15.83 -8.62 7.64
N LYS A 47 17.03 -9.05 7.21
CA LYS A 47 17.49 -8.84 5.83
C LYS A 47 16.57 -9.50 4.81
N VAL A 48 16.16 -10.75 5.07
CA VAL A 48 15.19 -11.45 4.21
C VAL A 48 13.86 -10.70 4.18
N LEU A 49 13.35 -10.28 5.33
CA LEU A 49 12.09 -9.54 5.41
C LEU A 49 12.16 -8.19 4.67
N ARG A 50 13.30 -7.49 4.75
CA ARG A 50 13.57 -6.25 3.99
C ARG A 50 13.60 -6.50 2.47
N GLN A 51 14.16 -7.62 2.04
CA GLN A 51 14.14 -7.99 0.62
C GLN A 51 12.72 -8.27 0.13
N SER A 52 11.92 -8.99 0.93
CA SER A 52 10.52 -9.27 0.61
C SER A 52 9.68 -8.00 0.49
N ILE A 53 9.77 -7.07 1.45
CA ILE A 53 8.97 -5.82 1.39
C ILE A 53 9.40 -4.92 0.22
N ASN A 54 10.70 -4.86 -0.11
CA ASN A 54 11.17 -4.10 -1.28
C ASN A 54 10.65 -4.71 -2.59
N ALA A 55 10.68 -6.04 -2.72
CA ALA A 55 10.14 -6.75 -3.88
C ALA A 55 8.62 -6.55 -4.02
N GLN A 56 7.90 -6.58 -2.90
CA GLN A 56 6.46 -6.26 -2.87
C GLN A 56 6.20 -4.81 -3.32
N GLY A 57 7.02 -3.85 -2.87
CA GLY A 57 6.94 -2.45 -3.31
C GLY A 57 7.08 -2.31 -4.83
N GLU A 58 8.05 -2.99 -5.45
CA GLU A 58 8.21 -2.98 -6.91
C GLU A 58 7.03 -3.60 -7.64
N ARG A 59 6.49 -4.71 -7.11
CA ARG A 59 5.29 -5.36 -7.67
C ARG A 59 4.09 -4.43 -7.65
N VAL A 60 3.81 -3.80 -6.51
CA VAL A 60 2.71 -2.85 -6.35
C VAL A 60 2.89 -1.64 -7.27
N LEU A 61 4.10 -1.08 -7.37
CA LEU A 61 4.39 0.00 -8.32
C LEU A 61 4.11 -0.40 -9.77
N SER A 62 4.52 -1.60 -10.19
CA SER A 62 4.25 -2.14 -11.53
C SER A 62 2.76 -2.34 -11.78
N LEU A 63 2.03 -2.82 -10.75
CA LEU A 63 0.59 -3.03 -10.79
C LEU A 63 -0.15 -1.70 -10.96
N THR A 64 0.20 -0.70 -10.15
CA THR A 64 -0.36 0.66 -10.23
C THR A 64 -0.07 1.32 -11.57
N LEU A 65 1.15 1.21 -12.09
CA LEU A 65 1.49 1.74 -13.42
C LEU A 65 0.62 1.10 -14.50
N SER A 66 0.49 -0.23 -14.48
CA SER A 66 -0.31 -0.99 -15.45
C SER A 66 -1.79 -0.64 -15.37
N ALA A 67 -2.32 -0.42 -14.17
CA ALA A 67 -3.70 0.01 -13.95
C ALA A 67 -3.96 1.39 -14.58
N VAL A 68 -3.10 2.36 -14.30
CA VAL A 68 -3.21 3.72 -14.84
C VAL A 68 -3.07 3.74 -16.37
N GLU A 69 -2.12 2.99 -16.92
CA GLU A 69 -2.00 2.85 -18.37
C GLU A 69 -3.23 2.20 -18.99
N SER A 70 -3.76 1.12 -18.38
CA SER A 70 -4.96 0.44 -18.89
C SER A 70 -6.15 1.38 -18.98
N TYR A 71 -6.29 2.30 -18.02
CA TYR A 71 -7.35 3.31 -18.04
C TYR A 71 -7.18 4.31 -19.18
N PHE A 72 -5.96 4.81 -19.38
CA PHE A 72 -5.69 5.77 -20.44
C PHE A 72 -5.77 5.19 -21.86
N ASP A 73 -5.40 3.92 -22.01
CA ASP A 73 -5.38 3.22 -23.30
C ASP A 73 -6.74 2.56 -23.59
N GLY A 74 -7.64 2.47 -22.60
CA GLY A 74 -8.87 1.67 -22.68
C GLY A 74 -8.59 0.17 -22.81
N ASP A 75 -7.42 -0.29 -22.36
CA ASP A 75 -6.96 -1.66 -22.53
C ASP A 75 -7.55 -2.59 -21.46
N ARG A 76 -8.66 -3.23 -21.83
CA ARG A 76 -9.37 -4.19 -20.98
C ARG A 76 -8.55 -5.44 -20.66
N THR A 77 -7.64 -5.85 -21.55
CA THR A 77 -6.77 -7.01 -21.31
C THR A 77 -5.74 -6.68 -20.23
N LYS A 78 -5.12 -5.50 -20.32
CA LYS A 78 -4.21 -4.99 -19.28
C LYS A 78 -4.94 -4.82 -17.94
N ALA A 79 -6.18 -4.30 -17.95
CA ALA A 79 -6.99 -4.19 -16.74
C ALA A 79 -7.30 -5.55 -16.08
N LEU A 80 -7.67 -6.58 -16.86
CA LEU A 80 -7.86 -7.93 -16.32
C LEU A 80 -6.57 -8.52 -15.73
N ALA A 81 -5.43 -8.26 -16.37
CA ALA A 81 -4.13 -8.69 -15.86
C ALA A 81 -3.76 -8.01 -14.53
N VAL A 82 -4.13 -6.74 -14.34
CA VAL A 82 -3.99 -6.03 -13.06
C VAL A 82 -4.80 -6.72 -11.96
N ILE A 83 -6.09 -6.99 -12.22
CA ILE A 83 -6.96 -7.65 -11.23
C ILE A 83 -6.41 -9.04 -10.86
N ALA A 84 -5.93 -9.81 -11.84
CA ALA A 84 -5.32 -11.11 -11.58
C ALA A 84 -3.97 -11.03 -10.84
N GLY A 85 -3.20 -9.96 -11.07
CA GLY A 85 -1.90 -9.74 -10.44
C GLY A 85 -1.98 -9.45 -8.94
N ASP A 86 -3.14 -8.99 -8.46
CA ASP A 86 -3.39 -8.65 -7.05
C ASP A 86 -3.35 -9.88 -6.12
N GLU A 87 -3.75 -11.07 -6.62
CA GLU A 87 -3.70 -12.31 -5.84
C GLU A 87 -2.30 -12.63 -5.30
N GLU A 88 -1.26 -12.28 -6.08
CA GLU A 88 0.13 -12.45 -5.68
C GLU A 88 0.59 -11.38 -4.68
N VAL A 89 -0.02 -10.19 -4.69
CA VAL A 89 0.20 -9.15 -3.67
C VAL A 89 -0.37 -9.65 -2.33
N ASP A 90 -1.63 -10.10 -2.31
CA ASP A 90 -2.30 -10.65 -1.12
C ASP A 90 -1.54 -11.82 -0.51
N ARG A 91 -1.05 -12.74 -1.36
CA ARG A 91 -0.27 -13.89 -0.89
C ARG A 91 1.00 -13.44 -0.16
N VAL A 92 1.73 -12.49 -0.73
CA VAL A 92 2.99 -12.00 -0.15
C VAL A 92 2.76 -11.11 1.08
N ASP A 93 1.65 -10.39 1.13
CA ASP A 93 1.22 -9.65 2.33
C ASP A 93 1.16 -10.58 3.55
N VAL A 94 0.43 -11.69 3.43
CA VAL A 94 0.32 -12.70 4.49
C VAL A 94 1.67 -13.34 4.84
N GLU A 95 2.55 -13.53 3.86
CA GLU A 95 3.89 -14.09 4.09
C GLU A 95 4.80 -13.15 4.86
N ILE A 96 4.76 -11.85 4.55
CA ILE A 96 5.51 -10.81 5.26
C ILE A 96 5.01 -10.69 6.70
N GLU A 97 3.69 -10.66 6.92
CA GLU A 97 3.12 -10.64 8.27
C GLU A 97 3.54 -11.86 9.09
N ARG A 98 3.38 -13.06 8.52
CA ARG A 98 3.74 -14.32 9.20
C ARG A 98 5.23 -14.38 9.54
N SER A 99 6.09 -13.90 8.65
CA SER A 99 7.54 -13.87 8.85
C SER A 99 7.94 -12.83 9.91
N SER A 100 7.15 -11.79 10.11
CA SER A 100 7.41 -10.72 11.09
C SER A 100 7.22 -11.18 12.55
N VAL A 101 6.29 -12.09 12.82
CA VAL A 101 5.97 -12.56 14.18
C VAL A 101 7.17 -13.15 14.94
N PRO A 102 7.93 -14.14 14.42
CA PRO A 102 9.07 -14.69 15.14
C PRO A 102 10.19 -13.65 15.35
N LEU A 103 10.35 -12.70 14.42
CA LEU A 103 11.33 -11.61 14.50
C LEU A 103 11.05 -10.67 15.68
N LEU A 104 9.79 -10.43 16.03
CA LEU A 104 9.43 -9.65 17.22
C LEU A 104 9.94 -10.31 18.51
N GLY A 105 9.85 -11.64 18.60
CA GLY A 105 10.40 -12.40 19.72
C GLY A 105 11.93 -12.28 19.81
N LEU A 106 12.62 -12.44 18.67
CA LEU A 106 14.08 -12.30 18.61
C LEU A 106 14.57 -10.87 18.91
N GLY A 107 13.76 -9.86 18.62
CA GLY A 107 14.08 -8.45 18.82
C GLY A 107 13.67 -7.87 20.17
N MET A 108 13.06 -8.64 21.08
CA MET A 108 12.32 -8.11 22.24
C MET A 108 13.13 -7.20 23.19
N ASN A 109 14.46 -7.33 23.22
CA ASN A 109 15.33 -6.57 24.12
C ASN A 109 15.97 -5.34 23.44
N ASP A 110 15.57 -5.00 22.22
CA ASP A 110 16.10 -3.86 21.45
C ASP A 110 14.96 -3.12 20.74
N GLU A 111 14.73 -1.87 21.15
CA GLU A 111 13.67 -1.03 20.60
C GLU A 111 13.82 -0.78 19.09
N PHE A 112 15.04 -0.61 18.59
CA PHE A 112 15.27 -0.38 17.16
C PHE A 112 14.92 -1.63 16.34
N ARG A 113 15.18 -2.81 16.87
CA ARG A 113 14.78 -4.09 16.26
C ARG A 113 13.27 -4.24 16.18
N ILE A 114 12.56 -3.95 17.26
CA ILE A 114 11.07 -3.96 17.27
C ILE A 114 10.53 -2.94 16.27
N ARG A 115 11.02 -1.69 16.30
CA ARG A 115 10.58 -0.63 15.37
C ARG A 115 10.83 -1.00 13.91
N SER A 116 11.95 -1.68 13.61
CA SER A 116 12.24 -2.15 12.26
C SER A 116 11.18 -3.12 11.75
N VAL A 117 10.78 -4.09 12.58
CA VAL A 117 9.76 -5.09 12.20
C VAL A 117 8.38 -4.44 12.08
N LEU A 118 7.99 -3.60 13.05
CA LEU A 118 6.71 -2.89 13.02
C LEU A 118 6.59 -1.93 11.82
N THR A 119 7.69 -1.28 11.44
CA THR A 119 7.76 -0.43 10.24
C THR A 119 7.45 -1.24 9.00
N ILE A 120 8.06 -2.43 8.85
CA ILE A 120 7.80 -3.30 7.71
C ILE A 120 6.33 -3.72 7.64
N VAL A 121 5.74 -4.16 8.76
CA VAL A 121 4.32 -4.55 8.81
C VAL A 121 3.41 -3.38 8.41
N LYS A 122 3.67 -2.17 8.93
CA LYS A 122 2.87 -1.00 8.58
C LYS A 122 3.00 -0.63 7.11
N VAL A 123 4.22 -0.64 6.57
CA VAL A 123 4.46 -0.36 5.14
C VAL A 123 3.80 -1.42 4.26
N ASN A 124 3.84 -2.69 4.66
CA ASN A 124 3.18 -3.78 3.96
C ASN A 124 1.67 -3.52 3.81
N ASN A 125 1.02 -3.07 4.88
CA ASN A 125 -0.40 -2.69 4.83
C ASN A 125 -0.67 -1.51 3.89
N GLU A 126 0.21 -0.51 3.84
CA GLU A 126 0.05 0.60 2.88
C GLU A 126 0.21 0.10 1.43
N LEU A 127 1.10 -0.86 1.18
CA LEU A 127 1.28 -1.47 -0.14
C LEU A 127 0.06 -2.29 -0.59
N GLU A 128 -0.57 -3.08 0.30
CA GLU A 128 -1.85 -3.75 0.01
C GLU A 128 -2.93 -2.75 -0.37
N ARG A 129 -3.04 -1.64 0.39
CA ARG A 129 -4.02 -0.59 0.09
C ARG A 129 -3.80 0.11 -1.23
N ILE A 130 -2.54 0.23 -1.67
CA ILE A 130 -2.21 0.78 -3.00
C ILE A 130 -2.60 -0.22 -4.09
N ALA A 131 -2.41 -1.51 -3.86
CA ALA A 131 -2.82 -2.57 -4.79
C ALA A 131 -4.35 -2.63 -4.94
N ASP A 132 -5.10 -2.56 -3.83
CA ASP A 132 -6.56 -2.38 -3.80
C ASP A 132 -6.99 -1.20 -4.70
N CYS A 133 -6.33 -0.04 -4.57
CA CYS A 133 -6.63 1.14 -5.38
C CYS A 133 -6.30 0.92 -6.86
N ALA A 134 -5.25 0.17 -7.18
CA ALA A 134 -4.91 -0.19 -8.56
C ALA A 134 -5.98 -1.12 -9.17
N VAL A 135 -6.51 -2.07 -8.39
CA VAL A 135 -7.63 -2.92 -8.78
C VAL A 135 -8.89 -2.09 -9.00
N GLU A 136 -9.22 -1.15 -8.10
CA GLU A 136 -10.35 -0.22 -8.27
C GLU A 136 -10.26 0.53 -9.61
N ILE A 137 -9.07 1.04 -9.97
CA ILE A 137 -8.82 1.71 -11.26
C ILE A 137 -9.06 0.75 -12.43
N ALA A 138 -8.51 -0.47 -12.38
CA ALA A 138 -8.69 -1.47 -13.44
C ALA A 138 -10.16 -1.88 -13.61
N GLU A 139 -10.91 -2.03 -12.52
CA GLU A 139 -12.35 -2.33 -12.58
C GLU A 139 -13.14 -1.24 -13.30
N HIS A 140 -12.74 0.03 -13.17
CA HIS A 140 -13.38 1.12 -13.90
C HIS A 140 -13.22 0.95 -15.42
N VAL A 141 -12.04 0.54 -15.91
CA VAL A 141 -11.80 0.22 -17.33
C VAL A 141 -12.75 -0.86 -17.85
N LEU A 142 -13.08 -1.84 -17.01
CA LEU A 142 -13.97 -2.94 -17.39
C LEU A 142 -15.44 -2.55 -17.40
N LYS A 143 -15.83 -1.62 -16.53
CA LYS A 143 -17.21 -1.10 -16.43
C LYS A 143 -17.49 -0.04 -17.50
N ASP A 144 -16.46 0.64 -17.99
CA ASP A 144 -16.60 1.63 -19.04
C ASP A 144 -16.96 0.98 -20.38
N GLN A 145 -18.06 1.44 -20.98
CA GLN A 145 -18.26 1.30 -22.42
C GLN A 145 -17.14 2.08 -23.12
N PRO A 146 -16.66 1.65 -24.30
CA PRO A 146 -15.65 2.40 -25.05
C PRO A 146 -16.19 3.81 -25.32
N CYS A 147 -15.77 4.74 -24.48
CA CYS A 147 -16.23 6.12 -24.50
C CYS A 147 -15.17 6.89 -25.28
N THR A 148 -15.60 7.60 -26.32
CA THR A 148 -14.74 8.49 -27.11
C THR A 148 -14.36 9.77 -26.35
N THR A 149 -14.90 9.95 -25.14
CA THR A 149 -14.69 11.12 -24.29
C THR A 149 -13.26 11.17 -23.77
N ARG A 150 -12.55 12.22 -24.16
CA ARG A 150 -11.15 12.45 -23.79
C ARG A 150 -11.07 12.83 -22.31
N VAL A 151 -10.31 12.05 -21.53
CA VAL A 151 -10.00 12.38 -20.14
C VAL A 151 -9.27 13.73 -20.06
N PRO A 152 -9.62 14.64 -19.12
CA PRO A 152 -8.94 15.92 -18.95
C PRO A 152 -7.42 15.75 -18.78
N ALA A 153 -6.64 16.60 -19.44
CA ALA A 153 -5.17 16.50 -19.44
C ALA A 153 -4.57 16.58 -18.01
N VAL A 154 -5.19 17.36 -17.13
CA VAL A 154 -4.77 17.52 -15.72
C VAL A 154 -4.81 16.19 -14.96
N PHE A 155 -5.75 15.29 -15.26
CA PHE A 155 -5.81 13.98 -14.60
C PHE A 155 -4.59 13.11 -14.94
N ARG A 156 -4.10 13.16 -16.19
CA ARG A 156 -2.87 12.43 -16.57
C ARG A 156 -1.64 12.97 -15.84
N VAL A 157 -1.55 14.28 -15.68
CA VAL A 157 -0.47 14.91 -14.90
C VAL A 157 -0.53 14.47 -13.44
N MET A 158 -1.72 14.48 -12.83
CA MET A 158 -1.95 14.01 -11.46
C MET A 158 -1.53 12.55 -11.29
N ALA A 159 -2.04 11.64 -12.15
CA ALA A 159 -1.74 10.21 -12.06
C ALA A 159 -0.23 9.91 -12.20
N ASN A 160 0.44 10.55 -13.16
CA ASN A 160 1.88 10.40 -13.33
C ASN A 160 2.69 10.94 -12.13
N SER A 161 2.22 12.03 -11.52
CA SER A 161 2.86 12.61 -10.33
C SER A 161 2.76 11.65 -9.13
N VAL A 162 1.58 11.06 -8.91
CA VAL A 162 1.36 10.07 -7.85
C VAL A 162 2.18 8.79 -8.07
N ILE A 163 2.29 8.30 -9.31
CA ILE A 163 3.19 7.18 -9.62
C ILE A 163 4.66 7.54 -9.27
N GLY A 164 5.06 8.78 -9.53
CA GLY A 164 6.35 9.32 -9.10
C GLY A 164 6.53 9.29 -7.58
N MET A 165 5.52 9.76 -6.84
CA MET A 165 5.52 9.74 -5.37
C MET A 165 5.68 8.32 -4.83
N LEU A 166 4.93 7.34 -5.36
CA LEU A 166 5.05 5.94 -4.96
C LEU A 166 6.45 5.37 -5.24
N ARG A 167 7.03 5.69 -6.40
CA ARG A 167 8.39 5.28 -6.75
C ARG A 167 9.41 5.85 -5.77
N ASP A 168 9.30 7.13 -5.44
CA ASP A 168 10.20 7.78 -4.49
C ASP A 168 9.99 7.29 -3.05
N ALA A 169 8.76 6.97 -2.66
CA ALA A 169 8.45 6.34 -1.38
C ALA A 169 9.12 4.96 -1.25
N ASN A 170 9.00 4.12 -2.28
CA ASN A 170 9.70 2.82 -2.33
C ASN A 170 11.22 2.99 -2.30
N ARG A 171 11.77 3.99 -3.01
CA ARG A 171 13.21 4.29 -2.97
C ARG A 171 13.66 4.76 -1.59
N ALA A 172 12.87 5.61 -0.93
CA ALA A 172 13.14 6.08 0.42
C ALA A 172 13.13 4.92 1.42
N LEU A 173 12.17 3.99 1.30
CA LEU A 173 12.12 2.77 2.09
C LEU A 173 13.35 1.89 1.89
N ALA A 174 13.69 1.58 0.64
CA ALA A 174 14.79 0.68 0.31
C ALA A 174 16.16 1.21 0.78
N THR A 175 16.33 2.53 0.79
CA THR A 175 17.59 3.20 1.15
C THR A 175 17.61 3.77 2.57
N GLY A 176 16.47 3.77 3.27
CA GLY A 176 16.33 4.46 4.56
C GLY A 176 16.48 5.99 4.45
N ASN A 177 16.23 6.58 3.29
CA ASN A 177 16.48 8.00 3.04
C ASN A 177 15.34 8.90 3.54
N ALA A 178 15.49 9.42 4.75
CA ALA A 178 14.50 10.31 5.37
C ALA A 178 14.32 11.66 4.65
N ASN A 179 15.33 12.17 3.94
CA ASN A 179 15.21 13.42 3.18
C ASN A 179 14.33 13.24 1.95
N LEU A 180 14.48 12.11 1.25
CA LEU A 180 13.60 11.77 0.13
C LEU A 180 12.16 11.55 0.61
N ALA A 181 11.99 10.86 1.74
CA ALA A 181 10.69 10.68 2.36
C ALA A 181 9.99 12.03 2.66
N GLN A 182 10.72 13.00 3.20
CA GLN A 182 10.20 14.36 3.43
C GLN A 182 9.79 15.06 2.14
N GLN A 183 10.57 14.92 1.07
CA GLN A 183 10.20 15.50 -0.22
C GLN A 183 8.86 14.95 -0.73
N VAL A 184 8.62 13.64 -0.58
CA VAL A 184 7.32 13.02 -0.95
C VAL A 184 6.17 13.61 -0.13
N LEU A 185 6.34 13.84 1.17
CA LEU A 185 5.30 14.48 2.00
C LEU A 185 4.92 15.88 1.50
N LEU A 186 5.87 16.65 0.98
CA LEU A 186 5.61 18.00 0.45
C LEU A 186 4.83 17.99 -0.88
N PHE A 187 4.79 16.86 -1.59
CA PHE A 187 4.02 16.74 -2.84
C PHE A 187 2.52 16.54 -2.60
N ASP A 188 2.09 16.21 -1.39
CA ASP A 188 0.68 15.98 -1.06
C ASP A 188 -0.21 17.21 -1.37
N ASP A 189 0.26 18.40 -1.00
CA ASP A 189 -0.42 19.68 -1.32
C ASP A 189 -0.61 19.86 -2.83
N THR A 190 0.33 19.37 -3.64
CA THR A 190 0.25 19.45 -5.11
C THR A 190 -0.82 18.50 -5.66
N VAL A 191 -0.96 17.30 -5.09
CA VAL A 191 -2.01 16.35 -5.47
C VAL A 191 -3.39 16.92 -5.15
N ALA A 192 -3.55 17.58 -3.99
CA ALA A 192 -4.79 18.27 -3.62
C ALA A 192 -5.16 19.41 -4.60
N GLN A 193 -4.15 20.15 -5.08
CA GLN A 193 -4.35 21.18 -6.11
C GLN A 193 -4.82 20.58 -7.43
N PHE A 194 -4.17 19.51 -7.92
CA PHE A 194 -4.62 18.83 -9.15
C PHE A 194 -6.05 18.33 -9.06
N LYS A 195 -6.44 17.75 -7.92
CA LYS A 195 -7.82 17.32 -7.69
C LYS A 195 -8.79 18.50 -7.78
N THR A 196 -8.45 19.64 -7.16
CA THR A 196 -9.30 20.84 -7.21
C THR A 196 -9.46 21.36 -8.63
N GLU A 197 -8.39 21.41 -9.41
CA GLU A 197 -8.43 21.82 -10.82
C GLU A 197 -9.22 20.85 -11.70
N LEU A 198 -9.04 19.54 -11.50
CA LEU A 198 -9.76 18.50 -12.22
C LEU A 198 -11.27 18.58 -11.98
N LEU A 199 -11.70 18.80 -10.73
CA LEU A 199 -13.11 18.94 -10.38
C LEU A 199 -13.74 20.19 -11.00
N LYS A 200 -13.02 21.32 -11.00
CA LYS A 200 -13.48 22.54 -11.68
C LYS A 200 -13.63 22.32 -13.18
N THR A 201 -12.62 21.69 -13.81
CA THR A 201 -12.65 21.38 -15.24
C THR A 201 -13.83 20.45 -15.57
N ALA A 202 -14.01 19.37 -14.81
CA ALA A 202 -15.11 18.45 -14.99
C ALA A 202 -16.48 19.10 -14.79
N GLN A 203 -16.60 20.08 -13.88
CA GLN A 203 -17.84 20.84 -13.71
C GLN A 203 -18.15 21.66 -14.97
N THR A 204 -17.19 22.44 -15.46
CA THR A 204 -17.36 23.23 -16.69
C THR A 204 -17.67 22.33 -17.88
N ASP A 205 -17.00 21.19 -18.00
CA ASP A 205 -17.25 20.22 -19.07
C ASP A 205 -18.67 19.61 -19.03
N VAL A 206 -19.24 19.43 -17.82
CA VAL A 206 -20.64 19.01 -17.66
C VAL A 206 -21.61 20.14 -18.04
N GLU A 207 -21.31 21.38 -17.64
CA GLU A 207 -22.13 22.57 -17.96
C GLU A 207 -22.17 22.84 -19.47
N ASP A 208 -21.04 22.68 -20.15
CA ASP A 208 -20.90 22.86 -21.60
C ASP A 208 -21.37 21.64 -22.41
N GLY A 209 -21.69 20.52 -21.74
CA GLY A 209 -22.14 19.28 -22.38
C GLY A 209 -21.04 18.50 -23.11
N THR A 210 -19.75 18.82 -22.87
CA THR A 210 -18.61 18.09 -23.45
C THR A 210 -18.42 16.71 -22.81
N ILE A 211 -18.80 16.55 -21.54
CA ILE A 211 -18.87 15.26 -20.86
C ILE A 211 -20.25 15.05 -20.21
N THR A 212 -20.63 13.79 -20.02
CA THR A 212 -21.87 13.45 -19.31
C THR A 212 -21.67 13.50 -17.79
N VAL A 213 -22.76 13.73 -17.04
CA VAL A 213 -22.76 13.61 -15.57
C VAL A 213 -22.27 12.23 -15.12
N GLU A 214 -22.69 11.17 -15.84
CA GLU A 214 -22.24 9.81 -15.57
C GLU A 214 -20.73 9.65 -15.72
N PHE A 215 -20.13 10.20 -16.79
CA PHE A 215 -18.68 10.19 -16.97
C PHE A 215 -17.96 10.99 -15.88
N ALA A 216 -18.49 12.15 -15.49
CA ALA A 216 -17.92 12.96 -14.41
C ALA A 216 -17.87 12.21 -13.07
N PHE A 217 -18.92 11.45 -12.72
CA PHE A 217 -18.90 10.61 -11.52
C PHE A 217 -17.90 9.46 -11.61
N ARG A 218 -17.69 8.87 -12.79
CA ARG A 218 -16.65 7.85 -12.99
C ARG A 218 -15.25 8.41 -12.85
N LEU A 219 -14.99 9.57 -13.48
CA LEU A 219 -13.74 10.30 -13.34
C LEU A 219 -13.45 10.64 -11.87
N LEU A 220 -14.47 11.06 -11.11
CA LEU A 220 -14.35 11.29 -9.67
C LEU A 220 -13.97 10.02 -8.89
N GLY A 221 -14.52 8.86 -9.26
CA GLY A 221 -14.18 7.56 -8.65
C GLY A 221 -12.69 7.25 -8.79
N ILE A 222 -12.18 7.31 -10.01
CA ILE A 222 -10.77 7.00 -10.31
C ILE A 222 -9.84 8.05 -9.69
N THR A 223 -10.23 9.33 -9.70
CA THR A 223 -9.49 10.41 -9.04
C THR A 223 -9.28 10.13 -7.56
N LYS A 224 -10.30 9.59 -6.87
CA LYS A 224 -10.17 9.20 -5.46
C LYS A 224 -9.21 8.03 -5.26
N SER A 225 -9.20 7.04 -6.15
CA SER A 225 -8.24 5.93 -6.05
C SER A 225 -6.80 6.44 -6.25
N ILE A 226 -6.57 7.39 -7.18
CA ILE A 226 -5.27 8.06 -7.35
C ILE A 226 -4.86 8.88 -6.11
N GLU A 227 -5.77 9.65 -5.53
CA GLU A 227 -5.54 10.39 -4.28
C GLU A 227 -5.15 9.44 -3.13
N ARG A 228 -5.89 8.34 -2.95
CA ARG A 228 -5.58 7.34 -1.91
C ARG A 228 -4.20 6.73 -2.10
N ILE A 229 -3.75 6.49 -3.33
CA ILE A 229 -2.39 6.01 -3.60
C ILE A 229 -1.34 7.04 -3.11
N ALA A 230 -1.61 8.33 -3.31
CA ALA A 230 -0.73 9.39 -2.79
C ALA A 230 -0.70 9.39 -1.25
N ASP A 231 -1.86 9.29 -0.60
CA ASP A 231 -1.96 9.20 0.87
C ASP A 231 -1.19 7.97 1.42
N HIS A 232 -1.31 6.82 0.77
CA HIS A 232 -0.58 5.63 1.19
C HIS A 232 0.94 5.77 0.93
N ALA A 233 1.35 6.44 -0.15
CA ALA A 233 2.77 6.74 -0.39
C ALA A 233 3.35 7.70 0.66
N THR A 234 2.59 8.70 1.12
CA THR A 234 3.02 9.59 2.20
C THR A 234 3.11 8.82 3.53
N ASN A 235 2.15 7.93 3.85
CA ASN A 235 2.21 7.06 5.03
C ASN A 235 3.47 6.17 5.06
N ILE A 236 3.87 5.61 3.91
CA ILE A 236 5.13 4.86 3.78
C ILE A 236 6.33 5.76 4.14
N CYS A 237 6.36 6.97 3.60
CA CYS A 237 7.42 7.95 3.87
C CYS A 237 7.48 8.36 5.35
N GLU A 238 6.33 8.53 6.00
CA GLU A 238 6.28 8.74 7.44
C GLU A 238 6.90 7.58 8.22
N GLN A 239 6.71 6.33 7.78
CA GLN A 239 7.33 5.16 8.42
C GLN A 239 8.86 5.16 8.26
N VAL A 240 9.37 5.59 7.10
CA VAL A 240 10.80 5.76 6.87
C VAL A 240 11.39 6.78 7.84
N ILE A 241 10.74 7.94 7.98
CA ILE A 241 11.19 9.00 8.90
C ILE A 241 11.12 8.51 10.34
N TYR A 242 10.04 7.82 10.72
CA TYR A 242 9.88 7.23 12.05
C TYR A 242 11.03 6.25 12.39
N LEU A 243 11.39 5.37 11.46
CA LEU A 243 12.46 4.40 11.68
C LEU A 243 13.83 5.06 11.88
N GLN A 244 14.13 6.14 11.14
CA GLN A 244 15.42 6.84 11.21
C GLN A 244 15.51 7.81 12.39
N ALA A 245 14.47 8.61 12.63
CA ALA A 245 14.49 9.66 13.65
C ALA A 245 13.99 9.17 15.02
N GLY A 246 13.30 8.02 15.07
CA GLY A 246 12.63 7.54 16.27
C GLY A 246 11.45 8.40 16.74
N LEU A 247 11.05 9.38 15.94
CA LEU A 247 9.99 10.34 16.26
C LEU A 247 8.75 10.00 15.44
N ILE A 248 7.59 9.97 16.11
CA ILE A 248 6.30 9.90 15.44
C ILE A 248 6.03 11.29 14.83
N VAL A 249 6.05 11.36 13.49
CA VAL A 249 5.85 12.61 12.73
C VAL A 249 4.36 13.01 12.65
N ARG A 250 3.46 12.04 12.87
CA ARG A 250 2.01 12.19 12.74
C ARG A 250 1.45 13.22 13.72
N HIS A 251 0.51 14.04 13.26
CA HIS A 251 -0.30 14.97 14.06
C HIS A 251 0.45 16.08 14.81
N ARG A 252 1.61 16.54 14.34
CA ARG A 252 2.17 17.81 14.83
C ARG A 252 1.40 18.99 14.21
N PRO A 253 0.82 19.91 15.01
CA PRO A 253 0.09 21.07 14.49
C PRO A 253 0.97 22.02 13.64
N GLU A 254 2.30 21.91 13.78
CA GLU A 254 3.31 22.72 13.09
C GLU A 254 3.82 22.09 11.77
N GLY A 255 3.45 20.84 11.46
CA GLY A 255 4.18 20.01 10.49
C GLY A 255 5.50 19.44 11.04
N TRP A 256 6.29 18.77 10.19
CA TRP A 256 7.58 18.18 10.59
C TRP A 256 8.63 19.28 10.86
N SER A 257 9.36 19.14 11.98
CA SER A 257 10.54 19.94 12.29
C SER A 257 11.72 19.02 12.63
N ALA A 258 12.91 19.36 12.15
CA ALA A 258 14.13 18.58 12.36
C ALA A 258 14.38 18.37 13.86
N PRO A 259 14.85 17.18 14.30
CA PRO A 259 15.23 16.96 15.68
C PRO A 259 16.34 17.94 16.07
N LEU A 260 16.23 18.54 17.25
CA LEU A 260 17.36 19.25 17.84
C LEU A 260 18.49 18.23 18.07
N PRO A 261 19.76 18.59 17.80
CA PRO A 261 20.89 17.72 18.10
C PRO A 261 20.87 17.34 19.58
N PRO A 262 21.39 16.15 19.95
CA PRO A 262 21.46 15.74 21.34
C PRO A 262 22.20 16.82 22.14
N THR A 263 21.58 17.31 23.20
CA THR A 263 22.26 18.20 24.15
C THR A 263 23.43 17.45 24.78
N PRO A 264 24.60 18.10 24.89
CA PRO A 264 25.82 17.49 25.41
C PRO A 264 25.70 17.03 26.87
#